data_AF-A0A7S1KU02-F1
#
_entry.id   AF-A0A7S1KU02-F1
#
_cell.length_a   1.000
_cell.length_b   1.000
_cell.length_c   1.000
_cell.angle_alpha   90.00
_cell.angle_beta   90.00
_cell.angle_gamma   90.00
#
_symmetry.space_group_name_H-M   'P 1'
#
loop_
_entity.id
_entity.type
_entity.pdbx_description
1 polymer ?
#
loop_
_entity_poly.entity_id
_entity_poly.type
_entity_poly.pdbx_seq_one_letter_code
_entity_poly.pdbx_strand_id
1 'polypeptide(L)'
;MPSQRLPLISFQNFRLISLTHYLTYFLTYISTGYLFNSIGLQFNIASFASPYQIISVYGLYLLIGSILVRHQDFAIQYLMGLFFLSWLEILGYSDVNRWVKFMISPKYASFASSFSFPYSIAHPNNIVDSIFTERNFSLVMVVGFALLMPLGNGIVRFIAQKVLGAWEGNIETKHEGVVLFEEEKDASQRLITEYISPRKERVMLKEE
;
A
#
# COMPACT_ATOMS: atom_id res chain seq x y z
N MET A 1 -19.50 -19.01 -9.43
CA MET A 1 -18.54 -17.90 -9.59
C MET A 1 -17.39 -18.16 -8.63
N PRO A 2 -16.12 -18.17 -9.07
CA PRO A 2 -15.03 -18.40 -8.15
C PRO A 2 -15.05 -17.28 -7.11
N SER A 3 -15.14 -17.64 -5.83
CA SER A 3 -15.05 -16.69 -4.73
C SER A 3 -13.67 -16.02 -4.83
N GLN A 4 -13.63 -14.80 -5.36
CA GLN A 4 -12.44 -13.96 -5.26
C GLN A 4 -12.19 -13.73 -3.77
N ARG A 5 -11.33 -14.55 -3.17
CA ARG A 5 -10.81 -14.27 -1.84
C ARG A 5 -10.09 -12.92 -1.97
N LEU A 6 -10.61 -11.91 -1.30
CA LEU A 6 -9.94 -10.61 -1.18
C LEU A 6 -8.49 -10.88 -0.78
N PRO A 7 -7.50 -10.21 -1.39
CA PRO A 7 -6.11 -10.39 -1.00
C PRO A 7 -6.01 -10.05 0.49
N LEU A 8 -5.81 -11.06 1.31
CA LEU A 8 -5.78 -10.90 2.76
C LEU A 8 -4.54 -10.08 3.08
N ILE A 9 -4.77 -8.84 3.49
CA ILE A 9 -3.76 -7.98 4.12
C ILE A 9 -3.37 -8.70 5.41
N SER A 10 -2.22 -9.37 5.42
CA SER A 10 -1.76 -10.13 6.58
C SER A 10 -0.77 -9.30 7.38
N PHE A 11 -1.05 -9.11 8.67
CA PHE A 11 -0.11 -8.50 9.61
C PHE A 11 1.16 -9.33 9.80
N GLN A 12 1.18 -10.59 9.34
CA GLN A 12 2.38 -11.42 9.30
C GLN A 12 3.48 -10.80 8.43
N ASN A 13 3.11 -9.94 7.46
CA ASN A 13 4.06 -9.24 6.59
C ASN A 13 5.09 -8.42 7.38
N PHE A 14 4.77 -7.91 8.57
CA PHE A 14 5.73 -7.14 9.40
C PHE A 14 6.72 -8.00 10.18
N ARG A 15 6.35 -9.23 10.53
CA ARG A 15 7.17 -10.12 11.37
C ARG A 15 8.35 -10.75 10.63
N LEU A 16 8.29 -10.77 9.30
CA LEU A 16 9.23 -11.50 8.44
C LEU A 16 10.29 -10.60 7.80
N ILE A 17 10.43 -9.35 8.25
CA ILE A 17 11.28 -8.37 7.58
C ILE A 17 12.58 -8.17 8.36
N SER A 18 13.72 -8.36 7.69
CA SER A 18 15.02 -8.03 8.26
C SER A 18 15.19 -6.51 8.45
N LEU A 19 16.05 -6.11 9.41
CA LEU A 19 16.34 -4.68 9.66
C LEU A 19 16.82 -3.96 8.39
N THR A 20 17.62 -4.63 7.57
CA THR A 20 18.12 -4.10 6.29
C THR A 20 17.00 -3.77 5.32
N HIS A 21 15.97 -4.61 5.23
CA HIS A 21 14.80 -4.34 4.40
C HIS A 21 14.03 -3.12 4.94
N TYR A 22 13.78 -3.02 6.25
CA TYR A 22 13.16 -1.83 6.84
C TYR A 22 13.93 -0.55 6.54
N LEU A 23 15.25 -0.57 6.70
CA LEU A 23 16.11 0.58 6.38
C LEU A 23 16.04 0.94 4.89
N THR A 24 15.99 -0.06 4.01
CA THR A 24 15.84 0.17 2.56
C THR A 24 14.51 0.83 2.24
N TYR A 25 13.41 0.37 2.86
CA TYR A 25 12.10 1.00 2.77
C TYR A 25 12.16 2.45 3.27
N PHE A 26 12.68 2.65 4.47
CA PHE A 26 12.74 3.96 5.12
C PHE A 26 13.52 4.99 4.28
N LEU A 27 14.72 4.62 3.82
CA LEU A 27 15.54 5.48 2.98
C LEU A 27 14.89 5.75 1.62
N THR A 28 14.28 4.73 1.01
CA THR A 28 13.59 4.89 -0.28
C THR A 28 12.43 5.88 -0.15
N TYR A 29 11.58 5.70 0.85
CA TYR A 29 10.40 6.54 1.03
C TYR A 29 10.77 7.97 1.44
N ILE A 30 11.72 8.17 2.37
CA ILE A 30 12.15 9.53 2.73
C ILE A 30 12.79 10.25 1.54
N SER A 31 13.68 9.58 0.79
CA SER A 31 14.31 10.19 -0.39
C SER A 31 13.27 10.56 -1.44
N THR A 32 12.27 9.69 -1.64
CA THR A 32 11.12 9.94 -2.52
C THR A 32 10.31 11.15 -2.05
N GLY A 33 10.07 11.28 -0.75
CA GLY A 33 9.34 12.41 -0.17
C GLY A 33 10.05 13.74 -0.36
N TYR A 34 11.37 13.80 -0.14
CA TYR A 34 12.16 15.01 -0.43
C TYR A 34 12.16 15.33 -1.92
N LEU A 35 12.31 14.32 -2.79
CA LEU A 35 12.27 14.49 -4.24
C LEU A 35 10.95 15.12 -4.69
N PHE A 36 9.80 14.56 -4.28
CA PHE A 36 8.50 15.09 -4.66
C PHE A 36 8.21 16.47 -4.07
N ASN A 37 8.66 16.75 -2.85
CA ASN A 37 8.57 18.10 -2.29
C ASN A 37 9.40 19.10 -3.10
N SER A 38 10.61 18.73 -3.53
CA SER A 38 11.44 19.56 -4.40
C SER A 38 10.82 19.79 -5.77
N ILE A 39 10.25 18.75 -6.39
CA ILE A 39 9.50 18.87 -7.64
C ILE A 39 8.30 19.81 -7.43
N GLY A 40 7.52 19.61 -6.36
CA GLY A 40 6.38 20.46 -6.04
C GLY A 40 6.75 21.94 -5.90
N LEU A 41 7.88 22.25 -5.27
CA LEU A 41 8.41 23.61 -5.17
C LEU A 41 8.88 24.16 -6.52
N GLN A 42 9.61 23.38 -7.31
CA GLN A 42 10.14 23.82 -8.61
C GLN A 42 9.02 24.14 -9.61
N PHE A 43 7.97 23.33 -9.62
CA PHE A 43 6.82 23.50 -10.52
C PHE A 43 5.69 24.32 -9.89
N ASN A 44 5.89 24.86 -8.68
CA ASN A 44 4.87 25.56 -7.90
C ASN A 44 3.54 24.78 -7.87
N ILE A 45 3.56 23.49 -7.53
CA ILE A 45 2.37 22.63 -7.43
C ILE A 45 1.86 22.65 -5.99
N ALA A 46 2.62 22.03 -5.10
CA ALA A 46 2.35 21.99 -3.68
C ALA A 46 3.65 21.86 -2.88
N SER A 47 3.61 22.31 -1.64
CA SER A 47 4.72 22.15 -0.70
C SER A 47 4.22 21.70 0.68
N PHE A 48 5.09 20.99 1.40
CA PHE A 48 4.85 20.72 2.82
C PHE A 48 5.14 21.97 3.64
N ALA A 49 4.32 22.21 4.66
CA ALA A 49 4.48 23.32 5.59
C ALA A 49 5.71 23.15 6.50
N SER A 50 6.14 21.89 6.71
CA SER A 50 7.27 21.55 7.57
C SER A 50 8.03 20.34 7.02
N PRO A 51 9.37 20.32 7.11
CA PRO A 51 10.16 19.16 6.68
C PRO A 51 9.84 17.89 7.47
N TYR A 52 9.34 18.01 8.70
CA TYR A 52 8.92 16.86 9.52
C TYR A 52 7.69 16.14 8.94
N GLN A 53 6.86 16.81 8.14
CA GLN A 53 5.73 16.19 7.45
C GLN A 53 6.20 15.16 6.42
N ILE A 54 7.37 15.36 5.82
CA ILE A 54 7.96 14.38 4.89
C ILE A 54 8.24 13.08 5.65
N ILE A 55 8.80 13.18 6.86
CA ILE A 55 9.13 12.01 7.67
C ILE A 55 7.84 11.29 8.12
N SER A 56 6.82 12.03 8.58
CA SER A 56 5.57 11.40 9.05
C SER A 56 4.77 10.78 7.90
N VAL A 57 4.65 11.43 6.75
CA VAL A 57 3.93 10.90 5.58
C VAL A 57 4.70 9.76 4.95
N TYR A 58 5.94 10.00 4.53
CA TYR A 58 6.66 9.03 3.71
C TYR A 58 7.35 7.98 4.58
N GLY A 59 8.05 8.41 5.63
CA GLY A 59 8.84 7.54 6.49
C GLY A 59 8.01 6.67 7.44
N LEU A 60 6.82 7.11 7.85
CA LEU A 60 5.96 6.36 8.77
C LEU A 60 4.70 5.86 8.07
N TYR A 61 3.85 6.76 7.57
CA TYR A 61 2.52 6.38 7.10
C TYR A 61 2.55 5.53 5.81
N LEU A 62 3.16 6.03 4.74
CA LEU A 62 3.23 5.33 3.46
C LEU A 62 4.16 4.11 3.53
N LEU A 63 5.21 4.15 4.36
CA LEU A 63 6.07 3.01 4.60
C LEU A 63 5.28 1.81 5.16
N ILE A 64 4.45 2.04 6.19
CA ILE A 64 3.61 1.00 6.79
C ILE A 64 2.65 0.43 5.74
N GLY A 65 1.96 1.30 4.99
CA GLY A 65 1.05 0.86 3.93
C GLY A 65 1.76 0.06 2.84
N SER A 66 2.95 0.49 2.43
CA SER A 66 3.75 -0.17 1.40
C SER A 66 4.22 -1.56 1.82
N ILE A 67 4.67 -1.72 3.06
CA ILE A 67 5.05 -3.00 3.63
C ILE A 67 3.86 -3.96 3.70
N LEU A 68 2.68 -3.47 4.09
CA LEU A 68 1.45 -4.27 4.16
C LEU A 68 1.10 -4.91 2.82
N VAL A 69 1.35 -4.21 1.72
CA VAL A 69 0.95 -4.64 0.38
C VAL A 69 2.11 -5.15 -0.48
N ARG A 70 3.31 -5.29 0.09
CA ARG A 70 4.55 -5.53 -0.66
C ARG A 70 4.56 -6.81 -1.49
N HIS A 71 3.73 -7.79 -1.17
CA HIS A 71 3.60 -9.07 -1.91
C HIS A 71 2.45 -9.08 -2.91
N GLN A 72 1.65 -8.01 -2.97
CA GLN A 72 0.50 -7.90 -3.84
C GLN A 72 0.88 -7.44 -5.24
N ASP A 73 -0.02 -7.61 -6.20
CA ASP A 73 0.16 -7.11 -7.55
C ASP A 73 0.02 -5.58 -7.64
N PHE A 74 0.56 -5.01 -8.72
CA PHE A 74 0.56 -3.57 -8.97
C PHE A 74 -0.83 -2.92 -8.77
N ALA A 75 -1.88 -3.53 -9.31
CA ALA A 75 -3.25 -3.01 -9.22
C ALA A 75 -3.75 -2.95 -7.77
N ILE A 76 -3.48 -3.98 -6.97
CA ILE A 76 -3.88 -4.03 -5.56
C ILE A 76 -3.08 -3.01 -4.75
N GLN A 77 -1.78 -2.89 -5.00
CA GLN A 77 -0.96 -1.87 -4.35
C GLN A 77 -1.43 -0.46 -4.68
N TYR A 78 -1.83 -0.21 -5.93
CA TYR A 78 -2.38 1.07 -6.35
C TYR A 78 -3.71 1.38 -5.67
N LEU A 79 -4.64 0.42 -5.62
CA LEU A 79 -5.92 0.56 -4.93
C LEU A 79 -5.74 0.81 -3.43
N MET A 80 -4.79 0.11 -2.79
CA MET A 80 -4.45 0.36 -1.40
C MET A 80 -3.79 1.74 -1.23
N GLY A 81 -2.95 2.17 -2.18
CA GLY A 81 -2.43 3.53 -2.22
C GLY A 81 -3.53 4.58 -2.23
N LEU A 82 -4.56 4.41 -3.07
CA LEU A 82 -5.75 5.27 -3.08
C LEU A 82 -6.46 5.27 -1.72
N PHE A 83 -6.64 4.09 -1.10
CA PHE A 83 -7.29 3.96 0.20
C PHE A 83 -6.51 4.72 1.31
N PHE A 84 -5.20 4.48 1.43
CA PHE A 84 -4.36 5.14 2.43
C PHE A 84 -4.31 6.66 2.20
N LEU A 85 -4.12 7.11 0.96
CA LEU A 85 -4.09 8.54 0.67
C LEU A 85 -5.44 9.22 0.86
N SER A 86 -6.55 8.54 0.58
CA SER A 86 -7.88 9.07 0.86
C SER A 86 -8.05 9.33 2.37
N TRP A 87 -7.58 8.42 3.21
CA TRP A 87 -7.58 8.62 4.65
C TRP A 87 -6.66 9.76 5.07
N LEU A 88 -5.48 9.87 4.46
CA LEU A 88 -4.53 10.95 4.73
C LEU A 88 -5.14 12.32 4.41
N GLU A 89 -5.79 12.48 3.26
CA GLU A 89 -6.43 13.73 2.85
C GLU A 89 -7.63 14.09 3.73
N ILE A 90 -8.50 13.13 4.04
CA ILE A 90 -9.64 13.37 4.95
C ILE A 90 -9.11 13.87 6.31
N LEU A 91 -8.05 13.25 6.84
CA LEU A 91 -7.48 13.62 8.12
C LEU A 91 -6.69 14.94 8.06
N GLY A 92 -6.00 15.21 6.94
CA GLY A 92 -5.24 16.43 6.69
C GLY A 92 -6.11 17.69 6.63
N TYR A 93 -7.31 17.59 6.03
CA TYR A 93 -8.28 18.70 5.97
C TYR A 93 -9.24 18.75 7.17
N SER A 94 -9.30 17.68 7.97
CA SER A 94 -10.11 17.71 9.18
C SER A 94 -9.50 18.65 10.22
N ASP A 95 -10.38 19.39 10.91
CA ASP A 95 -10.05 20.31 12.02
C ASP A 95 -9.43 19.58 13.24
N VAL A 96 -9.02 18.31 13.08
CA VAL A 96 -8.29 17.51 14.07
C VAL A 96 -6.98 18.20 14.47
N ASN A 97 -6.34 18.91 13.55
CA ASN A 97 -5.16 19.73 13.87
C ASN A 97 -5.48 20.90 14.83
N ARG A 98 -6.73 21.38 14.85
CA ARG A 98 -7.22 22.37 15.82
C ARG A 98 -7.52 21.72 17.17
N TRP A 99 -8.07 20.51 17.20
CA TRP A 99 -8.32 19.75 18.44
C TRP A 99 -7.04 19.27 19.14
N VAL A 100 -6.03 18.83 18.39
CA VAL A 100 -4.71 18.47 18.94
C VAL A 100 -4.01 19.69 19.52
N LYS A 101 -4.07 20.84 18.83
CA LYS A 101 -3.58 22.13 19.37
C LYS A 101 -4.35 22.60 20.59
N PHE A 102 -5.64 22.25 20.70
CA PHE A 102 -6.46 22.56 21.87
C PHE A 102 -6.12 21.66 23.07
N MET A 103 -5.80 20.38 22.85
CA MET A 103 -5.47 19.44 23.93
C MET A 103 -4.01 19.54 24.41
N ILE A 104 -3.07 19.93 23.55
CA ILE A 104 -1.64 20.02 23.89
C ILE A 104 -1.32 21.46 24.33
N SER A 105 -0.77 21.62 25.53
CA SER A 105 -0.34 22.91 26.11
C SER A 105 0.44 23.77 25.09
N PRO A 106 0.21 25.10 25.03
CA PRO A 106 0.84 26.00 24.05
C PRO A 106 2.38 25.93 24.03
N LYS A 107 3.00 25.48 25.13
CA LYS A 107 4.46 25.23 25.20
C LYS A 107 4.96 24.17 24.21
N TYR A 108 4.13 23.21 23.81
CA TYR A 108 4.49 22.13 22.88
C TYR A 108 3.81 22.25 21.52
N ALA A 109 3.06 23.32 21.27
CA ALA A 109 2.29 23.50 20.05
C ALA A 109 3.15 23.47 18.77
N SER A 110 4.39 23.99 18.82
CA SER A 110 5.33 23.95 17.68
C SER A 110 5.91 22.55 17.41
N PHE A 111 6.02 21.71 18.44
CA PHE A 111 6.44 20.31 18.27
C PHE A 111 5.25 19.46 17.81
N ALA A 112 4.07 19.66 18.41
CA ALA A 112 2.84 19.00 18.02
C ALA A 112 2.39 19.38 16.60
N SER A 113 2.70 20.59 16.10
CA SER A 113 2.46 20.97 14.71
C SER A 113 3.34 20.21 13.71
N SER A 114 4.49 19.69 14.16
CA SER A 114 5.35 18.82 13.36
C SER A 114 4.78 17.39 13.24
N PHE A 115 3.90 17.00 14.16
CA PHE A 115 3.11 15.75 14.15
C PHE A 115 1.64 15.96 13.74
N SER A 116 1.23 17.19 13.47
CA SER A 116 -0.12 17.48 12.97
C SER A 116 -0.32 16.75 11.64
N PHE A 117 -1.57 16.33 11.39
CA PHE A 117 -1.91 15.56 10.21
C PHE A 117 -1.39 16.28 8.97
N PRO A 118 -0.61 15.56 8.15
CA PRO A 118 0.09 16.18 7.06
C PRO A 118 -0.89 16.62 5.99
N TYR A 119 -0.90 17.91 5.70
CA TYR A 119 -1.58 18.47 4.54
C TYR A 119 -0.55 19.23 3.71
N SER A 120 -0.71 19.16 2.40
CA SER A 120 0.10 19.93 1.46
C SER A 120 -0.59 21.26 1.18
N ILE A 121 0.20 22.32 0.97
CA ILE A 121 -0.31 23.64 0.60
C ILE A 121 -0.12 23.80 -0.90
N ALA A 122 -1.23 23.92 -1.63
CA ALA A 122 -1.23 24.20 -3.06
C ALA A 122 -0.77 25.65 -3.32
N HIS A 123 0.08 25.85 -4.32
CA HIS A 123 0.50 27.20 -4.70
C HIS A 123 -0.58 27.87 -5.56
N PRO A 124 -0.78 29.19 -5.44
CA PRO A 124 -1.72 29.92 -6.28
C PRO A 124 -1.29 29.85 -7.76
N ASN A 125 -2.25 29.66 -8.67
CA ASN A 125 -2.04 29.52 -10.12
C ASN A 125 -1.12 28.35 -10.53
N ASN A 126 -1.17 27.24 -9.80
CA ASN A 126 -0.38 26.07 -10.17
C ASN A 126 -0.88 25.42 -11.48
N ILE A 127 0.03 24.69 -12.14
CA ILE A 127 -0.24 24.05 -13.45
C ILE A 127 -1.37 23.01 -13.34
N VAL A 128 -1.49 22.35 -12.19
CA VAL A 128 -2.53 21.33 -11.99
C VAL A 128 -3.91 22.01 -11.89
N ASP A 129 -4.02 23.14 -11.19
CA ASP A 129 -5.24 23.93 -11.08
C ASP A 129 -5.67 24.51 -12.43
N SER A 130 -4.73 24.95 -13.26
CA SER A 130 -5.08 25.51 -14.57
C SER A 130 -5.64 24.45 -15.54
N ILE A 131 -5.24 23.18 -15.38
CA ILE A 131 -5.70 22.06 -16.22
C ILE A 131 -6.97 21.42 -15.64
N PHE A 132 -7.03 21.21 -14.32
CA PHE A 132 -8.06 20.39 -13.67
C PHE A 132 -9.03 21.18 -12.78
N THR A 133 -8.83 22.49 -12.59
CA THR A 133 -9.53 23.36 -11.63
C THR A 133 -9.19 23.05 -10.17
N GLU A 134 -9.30 24.06 -9.30
CA GLU A 134 -9.02 23.97 -7.86
C GLU A 134 -9.80 22.85 -7.16
N ARG A 135 -11.02 22.53 -7.64
CA ARG A 135 -11.89 21.51 -7.02
C ARG A 135 -11.40 20.09 -7.24
N ASN A 136 -10.59 19.85 -8.28
CA ASN A 136 -10.06 18.52 -8.59
C ASN A 136 -8.59 18.36 -8.20
N PHE A 137 -7.96 19.40 -7.67
CA PHE A 137 -6.55 19.39 -7.31
C PHE A 137 -6.21 18.20 -6.39
N SER A 138 -6.88 18.10 -5.24
CA SER A 138 -6.63 17.03 -4.26
C SER A 138 -6.93 15.65 -4.85
N LEU A 139 -7.93 15.53 -5.73
CA LEU A 139 -8.23 14.26 -6.42
C LEU A 139 -7.07 13.84 -7.33
N VAL A 140 -6.54 14.76 -8.15
CA VAL A 140 -5.40 14.48 -9.03
C VAL A 140 -4.17 14.08 -8.21
N MET A 141 -3.94 14.76 -7.09
CA MET A 141 -2.82 14.45 -6.20
C MET A 141 -2.97 13.07 -5.55
N VAL A 142 -4.17 12.68 -5.09
CA VAL A 142 -4.43 11.34 -4.54
C VAL A 142 -4.24 10.26 -5.61
N VAL A 143 -4.80 10.46 -6.80
CA VAL A 143 -4.70 9.51 -7.92
C VAL A 143 -3.24 9.34 -8.38
N GLY A 144 -2.49 10.44 -8.44
CA GLY A 144 -1.08 10.44 -8.81
C GLY A 144 -0.20 9.82 -7.73
N PHE A 145 -0.33 10.26 -6.47
CA PHE A 145 0.49 9.74 -5.38
C PHE A 145 0.16 8.32 -4.98
N ALA A 146 -1.01 7.78 -5.34
CA ALA A 146 -1.31 6.36 -5.12
C ALA A 146 -0.32 5.45 -5.86
N LEU A 147 0.34 5.95 -6.93
CA LEU A 147 1.42 5.27 -7.62
C LEU A 147 2.69 5.13 -6.76
N LEU A 148 2.87 5.92 -5.70
CA LEU A 148 4.03 5.82 -4.81
C LEU A 148 4.13 4.44 -4.14
N MET A 149 3.00 3.77 -3.92
CA MET A 149 2.99 2.46 -3.27
C MET A 149 3.58 1.38 -4.20
N PRO A 150 3.04 1.15 -5.42
CA PRO A 150 3.64 0.20 -6.36
C PRO A 150 5.05 0.61 -6.80
N LEU A 151 5.31 1.90 -7.04
CA LEU A 151 6.64 2.36 -7.45
C LEU A 151 7.66 2.20 -6.32
N GLY A 152 7.32 2.58 -5.09
CA GLY A 152 8.19 2.43 -3.93
C GLY A 152 8.56 0.96 -3.67
N ASN A 153 7.58 0.07 -3.71
CA ASN A 153 7.83 -1.38 -3.61
C ASN A 153 8.68 -1.89 -4.78
N GLY A 154 8.49 -1.39 -5.99
CA GLY A 154 9.32 -1.69 -7.14
C GLY A 154 10.78 -1.26 -6.97
N ILE A 155 11.01 -0.05 -6.45
CA ILE A 155 12.35 0.48 -6.17
C ILE A 155 13.03 -0.35 -5.07
N VAL A 156 12.32 -0.65 -3.98
CA VAL A 156 12.88 -1.47 -2.89
C VAL A 156 13.25 -2.87 -3.41
N ARG A 157 12.40 -3.50 -4.22
CA ARG A 157 12.70 -4.78 -4.88
C ARG A 157 13.95 -4.68 -5.74
N PHE A 158 14.07 -3.63 -6.54
CA PHE A 158 15.23 -3.40 -7.39
C PHE A 158 16.52 -3.23 -6.58
N ILE A 159 16.48 -2.43 -5.51
CA ILE A 159 17.64 -2.23 -4.61
C ILE A 159 18.00 -3.55 -3.92
N ALA A 160 17.03 -4.27 -3.37
CA ALA A 160 17.27 -5.53 -2.70
C ALA A 160 17.91 -6.57 -3.64
N GLN A 161 17.42 -6.68 -4.87
CA GLN A 161 17.98 -7.60 -5.86
C GLN A 161 19.40 -7.22 -6.30
N LYS A 162 19.65 -5.94 -6.59
CA LYS A 162 20.94 -5.50 -7.15
C LYS A 162 22.02 -5.25 -6.12
N VAL A 163 21.65 -4.75 -4.95
CA VAL A 163 22.60 -4.28 -3.92
C VAL A 163 22.76 -5.34 -2.83
N LEU A 164 21.67 -5.98 -2.41
CA LEU A 164 21.69 -6.92 -1.29
C LEU A 164 21.77 -8.38 -1.74
N GLY A 165 21.58 -8.67 -3.04
CA GLY A 165 21.62 -10.01 -3.61
C GLY A 165 20.52 -10.96 -3.08
N ALA A 166 19.60 -10.45 -2.26
CA ALA A 166 18.57 -11.22 -1.59
C ALA A 166 17.28 -10.41 -1.57
N TRP A 167 16.26 -10.92 -2.26
CA TRP A 167 14.88 -10.49 -2.07
C TRP A 167 14.11 -11.67 -1.45
N GLU A 168 13.57 -11.47 -0.24
CA GLU A 168 12.85 -12.49 0.52
C GLU A 168 11.64 -13.08 -0.25
N GLY A 169 11.09 -12.34 -1.23
CA GLY A 169 9.94 -12.78 -2.03
C GLY A 169 10.19 -13.92 -3.02
N ASN A 170 11.38 -14.54 -3.04
CA ASN A 170 11.67 -15.72 -3.87
C ASN A 170 11.45 -17.06 -3.15
N ILE A 171 11.15 -17.08 -1.85
CA ILE A 171 11.15 -18.33 -1.05
C ILE A 171 9.74 -18.90 -0.78
N GLU A 172 8.69 -18.08 -0.60
CA GLU A 172 7.40 -18.60 -0.07
C GLU A 172 6.24 -18.64 -1.08
N THR A 173 6.16 -17.71 -2.04
CA THR A 173 5.02 -17.68 -2.99
C THR A 173 5.02 -18.84 -3.97
N LYS A 174 6.19 -19.44 -4.24
CA LYS A 174 6.31 -20.58 -5.15
C LYS A 174 5.94 -21.91 -4.49
N HIS A 175 5.95 -21.99 -3.15
CA HIS A 175 5.60 -23.21 -2.42
C HIS A 175 4.18 -23.20 -1.90
N GLU A 176 3.68 -22.11 -1.30
CA GLU A 176 2.31 -22.10 -0.78
C GLU A 176 1.25 -22.05 -1.89
N GLY A 177 1.52 -21.32 -2.98
CA GLY A 177 0.64 -21.29 -4.15
C GLY A 177 0.59 -22.61 -4.89
N VAL A 178 1.67 -23.41 -4.89
CA VAL A 178 1.67 -24.73 -5.52
C VAL A 178 1.01 -25.78 -4.62
N VAL A 179 1.29 -25.73 -3.31
CA VAL A 179 0.74 -26.69 -2.33
C VAL A 179 -0.76 -26.53 -2.17
N LEU A 180 -1.29 -25.32 -2.08
CA LEU A 180 -2.74 -25.09 -1.96
C LEU A 180 -3.50 -25.51 -3.23
N PHE A 181 -2.91 -25.30 -4.41
CA PHE A 181 -3.51 -25.73 -5.68
C PHE A 181 -3.45 -27.26 -5.86
N GLU A 182 -2.39 -27.93 -5.39
CA GLU A 182 -2.31 -29.39 -5.38
C GLU A 182 -3.33 -30.00 -4.42
N GLU A 183 -3.49 -29.45 -3.21
CA GLU A 183 -4.42 -29.94 -2.20
C GLU A 183 -5.89 -29.76 -2.63
N GLU A 184 -6.24 -28.63 -3.28
CA GLU A 184 -7.59 -28.39 -3.82
C GLU A 184 -7.90 -29.30 -5.03
N LYS A 185 -6.89 -29.59 -5.87
CA LYS A 185 -7.03 -30.53 -6.98
C LYS A 185 -7.24 -31.96 -6.48
N ASP A 186 -6.54 -32.35 -5.42
CA ASP A 186 -6.69 -33.66 -4.77
C ASP A 186 -8.07 -33.80 -4.10
N ALA A 187 -8.53 -32.77 -3.38
CA ALA A 187 -9.85 -32.74 -2.76
C ALA A 187 -10.97 -32.82 -3.81
N SER A 188 -10.83 -32.09 -4.91
CA SER A 188 -11.79 -32.12 -6.02
C SER A 188 -11.83 -33.50 -6.70
N GLN A 189 -10.68 -34.14 -6.91
CA GLN A 189 -10.60 -35.49 -7.48
C GLN A 189 -11.18 -36.56 -6.56
N ARG A 190 -11.00 -36.44 -5.24
CA ARG A 190 -11.63 -37.33 -4.25
C ARG A 190 -13.14 -37.22 -4.28
N LEU A 191 -13.68 -36.00 -4.29
CA LEU A 191 -15.13 -35.78 -4.39
C LEU A 191 -15.70 -36.33 -5.69
N ILE A 192 -15.02 -36.13 -6.82
CA ILE A 192 -15.44 -36.68 -8.12
C ILE A 192 -15.43 -38.22 -8.08
N THR A 193 -14.39 -38.83 -7.50
CA THR A 193 -14.28 -40.30 -7.40
C THR A 193 -15.34 -40.90 -6.49
N GLU A 194 -15.59 -40.27 -5.34
CA GLU A 194 -16.57 -40.70 -4.35
C GLU A 194 -18.02 -40.54 -4.84
N TYR A 195 -18.31 -39.52 -5.66
CA TYR A 195 -19.66 -39.31 -6.21
C TYR A 195 -19.94 -40.10 -7.49
N ILE A 196 -18.91 -40.43 -8.28
CA ILE A 196 -19.07 -41.14 -9.56
C ILE A 196 -19.02 -42.67 -9.39
N SER A 197 -18.25 -43.20 -8.44
CA SER A 197 -18.11 -44.66 -8.27
C SER A 197 -19.40 -45.41 -7.85
N PRO A 198 -20.29 -44.88 -6.96
CA PRO A 198 -21.46 -45.64 -6.50
C PRO A 198 -22.60 -45.69 -7.52
N ARG A 199 -22.49 -44.94 -8.63
CA ARG A 199 -23.55 -44.86 -9.65
C ARG A 199 -23.43 -45.95 -10.71
N LYS A 200 -22.25 -46.56 -10.91
CA LYS A 200 -22.08 -47.67 -11.86
C LYS A 200 -22.68 -48.98 -11.36
N GLU A 201 -22.60 -49.29 -10.06
CA GLU A 201 -23.20 -50.52 -9.51
C GLU A 201 -24.73 -50.50 -9.48
N ARG A 202 -25.35 -49.32 -9.29
CA ARG A 202 -26.82 -49.20 -9.24
C ARG A 202 -27.53 -49.24 -10.61
N VAL A 203 -26.79 -49.14 -11.71
CA VAL A 203 -27.35 -49.27 -13.07
C VAL A 203 -27.24 -50.70 -13.59
N MET A 204 -26.24 -51.47 -13.15
CA MET A 204 -26.06 -52.88 -13.55
C MET A 204 -27.05 -53.85 -12.86
N LEU A 205 -27.62 -53.47 -11.71
CA LEU A 205 -28.62 -54.28 -10.97
C LEU A 205 -30.07 -54.08 -11.44
N LYS A 206 -30.30 -53.41 -12.58
CA LYS A 206 -31.63 -53.16 -13.15
C LYS A 206 -31.84 -53.76 -14.55
N GLU A 207 -30.88 -54.55 -15.05
CA GLU A 207 -30.95 -55.20 -16.37
C GLU A 207 -31.02 -56.74 -16.32
N GLU A 208 -31.26 -57.33 -15.13
CA GLU A 208 -31.62 -58.76 -14.97
C GLU A 208 -33.10 -58.90 -14.59
#